data_AF-A0A9X6SUV9-F1
#
_entry.id   AF-A0A9X6SUV9-F1
#
_cell.length_a   1.000
_cell.length_b   1.000
_cell.length_c   1.000
_cell.angle_alpha   90.00
_cell.angle_beta   90.00
_cell.angle_gamma   90.00
#
_symmetry.space_group_name_H-M   'P 1'
#
loop_
_entity.id
_entity.type
_entity.pdbx_description
1 polymer ?
#
loop_
_entity_poly.entity_id
_entity_poly.type
_entity_poly.pdbx_seq_one_letter_code
_entity_poly.pdbx_strand_id
1 'polypeptide(L)'
;MEGYKKYMEDEIMTNHPVENTILMYENCIKRLRVVKKYYQDFKFSQADEELERVEQILAELKMQVNESVDLELAKNLYGLYDYILAELFKIHKLRIIEPIANIEGILKDLIEGFRGAMKNAE
;
A
#
# COMPACT_ATOMS: atom_id res chain seq x y z
N MET A 1 -1.27 -38.10 2.75
CA MET A 1 -1.66 -36.97 3.63
C MET A 1 -0.68 -35.78 3.55
N GLU A 2 0.49 -35.88 2.91
CA GLU A 2 1.38 -34.73 2.70
C GLU A 2 0.89 -33.74 1.63
N GLY A 3 0.27 -34.23 0.54
CA GLY A 3 -0.23 -33.36 -0.54
C GLY A 3 -1.34 -32.40 -0.11
N TYR A 4 -2.22 -32.82 0.81
CA TYR A 4 -3.31 -31.97 1.33
C TYR A 4 -2.80 -30.89 2.29
N LYS A 5 -1.78 -31.22 3.10
CA LYS A 5 -1.11 -30.25 3.98
C LYS A 5 -0.36 -29.20 3.16
N LYS A 6 0.38 -29.64 2.13
CA LYS A 6 1.11 -28.74 1.24
C LYS A 6 0.16 -27.86 0.42
N TYR A 7 -0.95 -28.43 -0.08
CA TYR A 7 -2.00 -27.66 -0.76
C TYR A 7 -2.67 -26.62 0.16
N MET A 8 -3.02 -27.01 1.39
CA MET A 8 -3.54 -26.06 2.38
C MET A 8 -2.51 -25.00 2.78
N GLU A 9 -1.25 -25.37 2.99
CA GLU A 9 -0.17 -24.42 3.29
C GLU A 9 0.04 -23.45 2.12
N ASP A 10 0.07 -23.95 0.89
CA ASP A 10 0.20 -23.12 -0.31
C ASP A 10 -1.04 -22.21 -0.48
N GLU A 11 -2.28 -22.70 -0.33
CA GLU A 11 -3.51 -21.89 -0.46
C GLU A 11 -3.63 -20.82 0.64
N ILE A 12 -3.33 -21.19 1.90
CA ILE A 12 -3.37 -20.28 3.07
C ILE A 12 -2.22 -19.27 3.01
N MET A 13 -1.01 -19.69 2.63
CA MET A 13 0.16 -18.82 2.52
C MET A 13 0.16 -17.98 1.25
N THR A 14 -0.61 -18.32 0.21
CA THR A 14 -0.66 -17.52 -1.03
C THR A 14 -1.83 -16.53 -1.02
N ASN A 15 -3.00 -16.90 -0.47
CA ASN A 15 -4.16 -16.00 -0.44
C ASN A 15 -4.08 -14.94 0.68
N HIS A 16 -3.64 -15.30 1.90
CA HIS A 16 -3.60 -14.32 3.00
C HIS A 16 -2.63 -13.16 2.79
N PRO A 17 -1.41 -13.34 2.26
CA PRO A 17 -0.49 -12.20 2.10
C PRO A 17 -0.97 -11.19 1.07
N VAL A 18 -1.51 -11.64 -0.07
CA VAL A 18 -2.01 -10.73 -1.12
C VAL A 18 -3.25 -9.98 -0.63
N GLU A 19 -4.19 -10.66 0.02
CA GLU A 19 -5.35 -10.01 0.65
C GLU A 19 -4.93 -8.98 1.70
N ASN A 20 -3.93 -9.30 2.52
CA ASN A 20 -3.38 -8.39 3.53
C ASN A 20 -2.74 -7.16 2.87
N THR A 21 -1.97 -7.33 1.79
CA THR A 21 -1.41 -6.20 1.01
C THR A 21 -2.52 -5.30 0.49
N ILE A 22 -3.58 -5.88 -0.10
CA ILE A 22 -4.74 -5.13 -0.58
C ILE A 22 -5.40 -4.35 0.57
N LEU A 23 -5.63 -4.99 1.72
CA LEU A 23 -6.24 -4.35 2.88
C LEU A 23 -5.39 -3.20 3.41
N MET A 24 -4.06 -3.35 3.40
CA MET A 24 -3.12 -2.28 3.78
C MET A 24 -3.22 -1.08 2.83
N TYR A 25 -3.26 -1.29 1.52
CA TYR A 25 -3.49 -0.19 0.55
C TYR A 25 -4.83 0.51 0.76
N GLU A 26 -5.90 -0.25 0.98
CA GLU A 26 -7.22 0.32 1.28
C GLU A 26 -7.21 1.14 2.57
N ASN A 27 -6.46 0.69 3.58
CA ASN A 27 -6.27 1.43 4.83
C ASN A 27 -5.52 2.75 4.57
N CYS A 28 -4.43 2.72 3.79
CA CYS A 28 -3.70 3.92 3.38
C CYS A 28 -4.62 4.93 2.69
N ILE A 29 -5.44 4.50 1.73
CA ILE A 29 -6.41 5.37 1.06
C ILE A 29 -7.41 5.98 2.06
N LYS A 30 -7.95 5.17 2.98
CA LYS A 30 -8.90 5.67 4.00
C LYS A 30 -8.23 6.74 4.89
N ARG A 31 -7.00 6.52 5.31
CA ARG A 31 -6.23 7.47 6.14
C ARG A 31 -5.88 8.75 5.39
N LEU A 32 -5.46 8.66 4.13
CA LEU A 32 -5.18 9.83 3.29
C LEU A 32 -6.41 10.74 3.12
N ARG A 33 -7.62 10.17 3.04
CA ARG A 33 -8.87 10.95 3.06
C ARG A 33 -9.12 11.64 4.39
N VAL A 34 -8.77 11.00 5.51
CA VAL A 34 -8.83 11.60 6.85
C VAL A 34 -7.82 12.74 6.98
N VAL A 35 -6.58 12.56 6.49
CA VAL A 35 -5.56 13.63 6.41
C VAL A 35 -6.13 14.84 5.68
N LYS A 36 -6.72 14.64 4.49
CA LYS A 36 -7.33 15.73 3.72
C LYS A 36 -8.38 16.50 4.53
N LYS A 37 -9.24 15.78 5.27
CA LYS A 37 -10.25 16.39 6.15
C LYS A 37 -9.61 17.17 7.30
N TYR A 38 -8.58 16.64 7.94
CA TYR A 38 -7.87 17.35 9.01
C TYR A 38 -7.16 18.61 8.52
N TYR A 39 -6.59 18.60 7.32
CA TYR A 39 -6.02 19.80 6.70
C TYR A 39 -7.08 20.88 6.46
N GLN A 40 -8.28 20.50 5.99
CA GLN A 40 -9.41 21.42 5.81
C GLN A 40 -9.90 22.03 7.13
N ASP A 41 -9.84 21.25 8.21
CA ASP A 41 -10.20 21.67 9.57
C ASP A 41 -9.07 22.38 10.33
N PHE A 42 -7.90 22.62 9.71
CA PHE A 42 -6.68 23.14 10.36
C PHE A 42 -6.17 22.30 11.54
N LYS A 43 -6.48 20.99 11.55
CA LYS A 43 -6.09 19.99 12.56
C LYS A 43 -4.77 19.31 12.19
N PHE A 44 -3.70 20.10 12.05
CA PHE A 44 -2.44 19.63 11.49
C PHE A 44 -1.76 18.53 12.31
N SER A 45 -1.83 18.56 13.65
CA SER A 45 -1.25 17.51 14.49
C SER A 45 -1.90 16.15 14.24
N GLN A 46 -3.24 16.09 14.18
CA GLN A 46 -3.94 14.84 13.87
C GLN A 46 -3.69 14.39 12.43
N ALA A 47 -3.48 15.33 11.51
CA ALA A 47 -3.11 15.00 10.15
C ALA A 47 -1.72 14.37 10.07
N ASP A 48 -0.76 14.88 10.83
CA ASP A 48 0.61 14.34 10.88
C ASP A 48 0.64 12.92 11.45
N GLU A 49 -0.11 12.65 12.52
CA GLU A 49 -0.24 11.30 13.08
C GLU A 49 -0.81 10.29 12.07
N GLU A 50 -1.81 10.69 11.29
CA GLU A 50 -2.38 9.82 10.25
C GLU A 50 -1.43 9.64 9.06
N LEU A 51 -0.68 10.68 8.69
CA LEU A 51 0.30 10.63 7.61
C LEU A 51 1.48 9.72 7.96
N GLU A 52 1.99 9.81 9.20
CA GLU A 52 3.07 8.95 9.70
C GLU A 52 2.65 7.47 9.65
N ARG A 53 1.41 7.15 10.00
CA ARG A 53 0.88 5.77 9.88
C ARG A 53 0.86 5.28 8.43
N VAL A 54 0.53 6.14 7.48
CA VAL A 54 0.56 5.80 6.04
C VAL A 54 1.99 5.56 5.58
N GLU A 55 2.93 6.42 5.97
CA GLU A 55 4.36 6.28 5.67
C GLU A 55 4.92 4.96 6.23
N GLN A 56 4.60 4.62 7.48
CA GLN A 56 5.04 3.37 8.12
C GLN A 56 4.52 2.13 7.37
N ILE A 57 3.23 2.11 7.01
CA ILE A 57 2.65 0.98 6.26
C ILE A 57 3.34 0.81 4.90
N LEU A 58 3.57 1.91 4.16
CA LEU A 58 4.20 1.84 2.84
C LEU A 58 5.67 1.48 2.91
N ALA A 59 6.41 1.94 3.92
CA ALA A 59 7.78 1.55 4.16
C ALA A 59 7.89 0.04 4.48
N GLU A 60 6.97 -0.48 5.30
CA GLU A 60 6.91 -1.91 5.63
C GLU A 60 6.57 -2.75 4.38
N LEU A 61 5.55 -2.35 3.61
CA LEU A 61 5.20 -3.03 2.35
C LEU A 61 6.36 -3.02 1.35
N LYS A 62 7.13 -1.93 1.30
CA LYS A 62 8.36 -1.85 0.52
C LYS A 62 9.36 -2.90 0.99
N MET A 63 9.60 -3.04 2.29
CA MET A 63 10.53 -4.03 2.84
C MET A 63 10.10 -5.47 2.60
N GLN A 64 8.79 -5.72 2.43
CA GLN A 64 8.22 -7.05 2.19
C GLN A 64 8.22 -7.47 0.71
N VAL A 65 8.68 -6.63 -0.21
CA VAL A 65 8.76 -6.98 -1.65
C VAL A 65 9.67 -8.20 -1.83
N ASN A 66 9.12 -9.25 -2.43
CA ASN A 66 9.85 -10.49 -2.68
C ASN A 66 10.51 -10.48 -4.08
N GLU A 67 11.80 -10.16 -4.12
CA GLU A 67 12.61 -10.13 -5.36
C GLU A 67 12.82 -11.51 -6.00
N SER A 68 12.62 -12.60 -5.25
CA SER A 68 12.82 -13.96 -5.78
C SER A 68 11.73 -14.42 -6.75
N VAL A 69 10.57 -13.76 -6.75
CA VAL A 69 9.44 -14.09 -7.63
C VAL A 69 9.68 -13.51 -9.03
N ASP A 70 9.94 -12.21 -9.10
CA ASP A 70 10.23 -11.50 -10.35
C ASP A 70 11.00 -10.20 -10.03
N LEU A 71 12.22 -10.11 -10.53
CA LEU A 71 13.12 -8.98 -10.27
C LEU A 71 12.66 -7.68 -10.95
N GLU A 72 12.05 -7.77 -12.13
CA GLU A 72 11.57 -6.59 -12.85
C GLU A 72 10.33 -6.02 -12.17
N LEU A 73 9.38 -6.89 -11.79
CA LEU A 73 8.22 -6.49 -11.00
C LEU A 73 8.63 -5.87 -9.66
N ALA A 74 9.58 -6.49 -8.94
CA ALA A 74 10.08 -5.95 -7.68
C ALA A 74 10.65 -4.54 -7.84
N LYS A 75 11.47 -4.30 -8.88
CA LYS A 75 12.01 -2.96 -9.18
C LYS A 75 10.91 -1.93 -9.45
N ASN A 76 9.87 -2.31 -10.19
CA ASN A 76 8.74 -1.44 -10.47
C ASN A 76 7.97 -1.08 -9.18
N LEU A 77 7.74 -2.06 -8.31
CA LEU A 77 7.09 -1.84 -7.01
C LEU A 77 7.93 -0.93 -6.11
N TYR A 78 9.25 -1.14 -6.02
CA TYR A 78 10.14 -0.25 -5.28
C TYR A 78 10.06 1.19 -5.77
N GLY A 79 10.06 1.39 -7.10
CA GLY A 79 9.94 2.72 -7.69
C GLY A 79 8.62 3.41 -7.33
N LEU A 80 7.50 2.67 -7.32
CA LEU A 80 6.21 3.20 -6.89
C LEU A 80 6.21 3.57 -5.40
N TYR A 81 6.73 2.71 -4.53
CA TYR A 81 6.81 3.01 -3.10
C TYR A 81 7.70 4.22 -2.81
N ASP A 82 8.87 4.31 -3.46
CA ASP A 82 9.77 5.45 -3.31
C ASP A 82 9.13 6.76 -3.77
N TYR A 83 8.42 6.72 -4.89
CA TYR A 83 7.65 7.86 -5.36
C TYR A 83 6.58 8.28 -4.35
N ILE A 84 5.76 7.35 -3.86
CA ILE A 84 4.70 7.67 -2.91
C ILE A 84 5.28 8.24 -1.62
N LEU A 85 6.31 7.62 -1.04
CA LEU A 85 6.96 8.10 0.19
C LEU A 85 7.53 9.51 0.01
N ALA A 86 8.11 9.82 -1.16
CA ALA A 86 8.58 11.17 -1.47
C ALA A 86 7.43 12.20 -1.57
N GLU A 87 6.27 11.82 -2.10
CA GLU A 87 5.09 12.69 -2.13
C GLU A 87 4.48 12.90 -0.73
N LEU A 88 4.44 11.87 0.12
CA LEU A 88 4.01 11.99 1.52
C LEU A 88 4.91 12.96 2.31
N PHE A 89 6.23 12.85 2.11
CA PHE A 89 7.17 13.81 2.69
C PHE A 89 6.89 15.26 2.25
N LYS A 90 6.53 15.49 0.97
CA LYS A 90 6.14 16.83 0.49
C LYS A 90 4.85 17.32 1.15
N ILE A 91 3.84 16.46 1.31
CA ILE A 91 2.60 16.79 2.03
C ILE A 91 2.95 17.26 3.45
N HIS A 92 3.75 16.48 4.18
CA HIS A 92 4.17 16.81 5.54
C HIS A 92 4.93 18.14 5.59
N LYS A 93 5.93 18.30 4.73
CA LYS A 93 6.86 19.43 4.78
C LYS A 93 6.24 20.75 4.32
N LEU A 94 5.45 20.70 3.25
CA LEU A 94 4.89 21.88 2.59
C LEU A 94 3.46 22.18 3.03
N ARG A 95 2.82 21.27 3.78
CA ARG A 95 1.43 21.38 4.22
C ARG A 95 0.44 21.51 3.06
N ILE A 96 0.68 20.75 1.99
CA ILE A 96 -0.13 20.72 0.77
C ILE A 96 -0.91 19.40 0.67
N ILE A 97 -2.12 19.41 0.11
CA ILE A 97 -2.98 18.22 0.00
C ILE A 97 -3.13 17.70 -1.45
N GLU A 98 -2.64 18.48 -2.41
CA GLU A 98 -2.71 18.22 -3.84
C GLU A 98 -2.13 16.84 -4.23
N PRO A 99 -0.98 16.39 -3.67
CA PRO A 99 -0.43 15.08 -4.00
C PRO A 99 -1.32 13.89 -3.59
N ILE A 100 -2.20 14.06 -2.61
CA ILE A 100 -3.01 12.96 -2.04
C ILE A 100 -3.84 12.27 -3.11
N ALA A 101 -4.43 13.02 -4.04
CA ALA A 101 -5.27 12.45 -5.10
C ALA A 101 -4.49 11.52 -6.03
N ASN A 102 -3.23 11.86 -6.34
CA ASN A 102 -2.37 11.03 -7.18
C ASN A 102 -1.96 9.75 -6.44
N ILE A 103 -1.57 9.86 -5.17
CA ILE A 103 -1.24 8.71 -4.33
C ILE A 103 -2.43 7.75 -4.23
N GLU A 104 -3.65 8.27 -3.99
CA GLU A 104 -4.85 7.45 -3.98
C GLU A 104 -5.09 6.73 -5.31
N GLY A 105 -4.78 7.36 -6.45
CA GLY A 105 -4.86 6.74 -7.77
C GLY A 105 -3.92 5.54 -7.89
N ILE A 106 -2.64 5.75 -7.59
CA ILE A 106 -1.61 4.69 -7.65
C ILE A 106 -1.99 3.50 -6.75
N LEU A 107 -2.44 3.77 -5.52
CA LEU A 107 -2.85 2.71 -4.60
C LEU A 107 -4.08 1.92 -5.09
N LYS A 108 -5.04 2.59 -5.76
CA LYS A 108 -6.19 1.91 -6.37
C LYS A 108 -5.77 1.03 -7.53
N ASP A 109 -4.90 1.53 -8.41
CA ASP A 109 -4.41 0.77 -9.55
C ASP A 109 -3.64 -0.48 -9.09
N LEU A 110 -2.85 -0.36 -8.00
CA LEU A 110 -2.22 -1.51 -7.35
C LEU A 110 -3.27 -2.51 -6.84
N ILE A 111 -4.28 -2.05 -6.08
CA ILE A 111 -5.35 -2.92 -5.59
C ILE A 111 -6.03 -3.67 -6.74
N GLU A 112 -6.33 -2.98 -7.85
CA GLU A 112 -6.95 -3.59 -9.03
C GLU A 112 -6.03 -4.65 -9.66
N GLY A 113 -4.74 -4.36 -9.78
CA GLY A 113 -3.74 -5.32 -10.27
C GLY A 113 -3.66 -6.58 -9.41
N PHE A 114 -3.53 -6.44 -8.09
CA PHE A 114 -3.47 -7.58 -7.17
C PHE A 114 -4.77 -8.40 -7.15
N ARG A 115 -5.94 -7.73 -7.19
CA ARG A 115 -7.24 -8.43 -7.31
C ARG A 115 -7.37 -9.18 -8.64
N GLY A 116 -6.87 -8.60 -9.73
CA GLY A 116 -6.85 -9.26 -11.03
C GLY A 116 -5.97 -10.52 -11.00
N ALA A 117 -4.79 -10.44 -10.38
CA ALA A 117 -3.90 -11.57 -10.21
C ALA A 117 -4.55 -12.71 -9.40
N MET A 118 -5.21 -12.39 -8.28
CA MET A 118 -5.94 -13.38 -7.47
C MET A 118 -7.00 -14.13 -8.28
N LYS A 119 -7.84 -13.41 -9.04
CA LYS A 119 -8.90 -14.03 -9.85
C LYS A 119 -8.39 -14.95 -10.96
N ASN A 120 -7.17 -14.71 -11.46
CA ASN A 120 -6.56 -15.51 -12.50
C ASN A 120 -5.77 -16.71 -11.95
N ALA A 121 -5.61 -16.79 -10.62
CA ALA A 121 -4.93 -17.87 -9.91
C ALA A 121 -5.91 -18.97 -9.43
N GLU A 122 -7.22 -18.71 -9.45
CA GLU A 122 -8.32 -19.67 -9.25
C GLU A 122 -8.61 -20.48 -10.52
#